data_AF-A0A4Q4CNY1-F1
#
_entry.id   AF-A0A4Q4CNY1-F1
#
_cell.length_a   1.000
_cell.length_b   1.000
_cell.length_c   1.000
_cell.angle_alpha   90.00
_cell.angle_beta   90.00
_cell.angle_gamma   90.00
#
_symmetry.space_group_name_H-M   'P 1'
#
loop_
_entity.id
_entity.type
_entity.pdbx_description
1 polymer ?
#
loop_
_entity_poly.entity_id
_entity_poly.type
_entity_poly.pdbx_seq_one_letter_code
_entity_poly.pdbx_strand_id
1 'polypeptide(L)'
;FTHGGRRGTGIDAIGWAQRMATAGAGEILLTSMDRDGTKSGFDLDLLRAVRAAVPVPIIASGGVGTMAHFVEGARVGATGLLAASVFHYGEFRIADAKAALAAAGLPVRPIAAPPIADPWAEAETA
;
A
#
# COMPACT_ATOMS: atom_id res chain seq x y z
N PHE A 1 -3.40 -2.70 -19.14
CA PHE A 1 -3.41 -4.14 -19.51
C PHE A 1 -4.67 -4.82 -18.97
N THR A 2 -5.08 -5.96 -19.55
CA THR A 2 -6.13 -6.87 -19.02
C THR A 2 -5.61 -8.31 -18.96
N HIS A 3 -6.44 -9.25 -18.46
CA HIS A 3 -6.11 -10.68 -18.35
C HIS A 3 -4.84 -10.95 -17.50
N GLY A 4 -4.72 -10.25 -16.37
CA GLY A 4 -3.57 -10.35 -15.47
C GLY A 4 -2.31 -9.73 -16.04
N GLY A 5 -2.40 -8.54 -16.62
CA GLY A 5 -1.23 -7.82 -17.16
C GLY A 5 -0.72 -8.30 -18.52
N ARG A 6 -1.32 -9.33 -19.12
CA ARG A 6 -0.80 -9.97 -20.35
C ARG A 6 -1.26 -9.33 -21.65
N ARG A 7 -2.42 -8.68 -21.65
CA ARG A 7 -3.00 -8.08 -22.86
C ARG A 7 -2.98 -6.56 -22.78
N GLY A 8 -2.17 -5.92 -23.62
CA GLY A 8 -2.18 -4.48 -23.80
C GLY A 8 -3.53 -4.00 -24.31
N THR A 9 -4.05 -2.93 -23.72
CA THR A 9 -5.33 -2.32 -24.13
C THR A 9 -5.13 -1.12 -25.06
N GLY A 10 -3.91 -0.59 -25.15
CA GLY A 10 -3.62 0.68 -25.84
C GLY A 10 -4.20 1.91 -25.12
N ILE A 11 -4.77 1.74 -23.93
CA ILE A 11 -5.37 2.82 -23.13
C ILE A 11 -4.30 3.38 -22.19
N ASP A 12 -4.15 4.71 -22.20
CA ASP A 12 -3.31 5.42 -21.25
C ASP A 12 -3.82 5.25 -19.82
N ALA A 13 -2.90 4.94 -18.89
CA ALA A 13 -3.25 4.62 -17.51
C ALA A 13 -3.82 5.83 -16.75
N ILE A 14 -3.28 7.03 -16.99
CA ILE A 14 -3.71 8.25 -16.31
C ILE A 14 -5.11 8.65 -16.81
N GLY A 15 -5.30 8.68 -18.13
CA GLY A 15 -6.60 8.96 -18.74
C GLY A 15 -7.66 7.94 -18.33
N TRP A 16 -7.29 6.67 -18.16
CA TRP A 16 -8.20 5.65 -17.64
C TRP A 16 -8.60 5.92 -16.19
N ALA A 17 -7.64 6.26 -15.32
CA ALA A 17 -7.91 6.59 -13.92
C ALA A 17 -8.88 7.78 -13.81
N GLN A 18 -8.67 8.84 -14.61
CA GLN A 18 -9.57 10.00 -14.67
C GLN A 18 -10.99 9.61 -15.09
N ARG A 19 -11.11 8.78 -16.14
CA ARG A 19 -12.40 8.29 -16.61
C ARG A 19 -13.12 7.49 -15.53
N MET A 20 -12.42 6.62 -14.79
CA MET A 20 -13.02 5.81 -13.72
C MET A 20 -13.44 6.67 -12.53
N ALA A 21 -12.64 7.65 -12.13
CA ALA A 21 -13.03 8.61 -11.10
C ALA A 21 -14.29 9.40 -11.51
N THR A 22 -14.36 9.86 -12.77
CA THR A 22 -15.54 10.57 -13.31
C THR A 22 -16.78 9.66 -13.37
N ALA A 23 -16.58 8.37 -13.63
CA ALA A 23 -17.64 7.36 -13.63
C ALA A 23 -18.12 6.95 -12.23
N GLY A 24 -17.55 7.52 -11.17
CA GLY A 24 -17.99 7.30 -9.79
C GLY A 24 -17.16 6.27 -9.01
N ALA A 25 -15.99 5.86 -9.50
CA ALA A 25 -15.07 5.05 -8.70
C ALA A 25 -14.64 5.82 -7.45
N GLY A 26 -14.75 5.21 -6.27
CA GLY A 26 -14.41 5.84 -4.98
C GLY A 26 -12.92 5.78 -4.62
N GLU A 27 -12.15 4.92 -5.27
CA GLU A 27 -10.72 4.72 -5.03
C GLU A 27 -10.06 4.05 -6.24
N ILE A 28 -8.77 4.32 -6.47
CA ILE A 28 -7.96 3.69 -7.52
C ILE A 28 -6.92 2.76 -6.88
N LEU A 29 -6.98 1.47 -7.20
CA LEU A 29 -5.86 0.55 -6.97
C LEU A 29 -4.88 0.66 -8.14
N LEU A 30 -3.75 1.32 -7.89
CA LEU A 30 -2.73 1.60 -8.89
C LEU A 30 -1.59 0.58 -8.79
N THR A 31 -1.66 -0.46 -9.61
CA THR A 31 -0.58 -1.45 -9.76
C THR A 31 0.30 -1.09 -10.96
N SER A 32 1.59 -0.85 -10.72
CA SER A 32 2.58 -0.74 -11.80
C SER A 32 3.09 -2.13 -12.17
N MET A 33 2.79 -2.56 -13.40
CA MET A 33 3.28 -3.85 -13.92
C MET A 33 4.80 -3.85 -14.11
N ASP A 34 5.41 -2.71 -14.42
CA ASP A 34 6.86 -2.57 -14.62
C ASP A 34 7.63 -2.74 -13.30
N ARG A 35 6.97 -2.45 -12.17
CA ARG A 35 7.54 -2.64 -10.84
C ARG A 35 7.16 -3.97 -10.21
N ASP A 36 6.09 -4.62 -10.64
CA ASP A 36 5.58 -5.80 -9.97
C ASP A 36 6.61 -6.94 -9.94
N GLY A 37 6.76 -7.59 -8.78
CA GLY A 37 7.78 -8.62 -8.55
C GLY A 37 9.25 -8.17 -8.50
N THR A 38 9.58 -6.92 -8.85
CA THR A 38 10.97 -6.46 -8.95
C THR A 38 11.66 -6.16 -7.61
N LYS A 39 10.88 -5.98 -6.55
CA LYS A 39 11.35 -5.49 -5.23
C LYS A 39 12.10 -4.14 -5.28
N SER A 40 11.92 -3.35 -6.35
CA SER A 40 12.62 -2.07 -6.59
C SER A 40 11.87 -0.80 -6.13
N GLY A 41 10.78 -0.97 -5.39
CA GLY A 41 9.91 0.11 -4.93
C GLY A 41 8.64 0.28 -5.76
N PHE A 42 7.73 1.10 -5.25
CA PHE A 42 6.57 1.54 -6.02
C PHE A 42 7.00 2.39 -7.21
N ASP A 43 6.12 2.51 -8.20
CA ASP A 43 6.30 3.44 -9.30
C ASP A 43 5.91 4.85 -8.86
N LEU A 44 6.87 5.58 -8.28
CA LEU A 44 6.61 6.89 -7.68
C LEU A 44 6.21 7.95 -8.72
N ASP A 45 6.72 7.85 -9.95
CA ASP A 45 6.39 8.80 -11.02
C ASP A 45 4.97 8.57 -11.54
N LEU A 46 4.60 7.30 -11.77
CA LEU A 46 3.21 6.96 -12.09
C LEU A 46 2.25 7.38 -10.97
N LEU A 47 2.61 7.12 -9.71
CA LEU A 47 1.80 7.51 -8.56
C LEU A 47 1.61 9.03 -8.48
N ARG A 48 2.68 9.82 -8.67
CA ARG A 48 2.58 11.30 -8.73
C ARG A 48 1.64 11.75 -9.84
N ALA A 49 1.79 11.17 -11.03
CA ALA A 49 1.01 11.56 -12.19
C ALA A 49 -0.49 11.25 -12.00
N VAL A 50 -0.82 10.07 -11.49
CA VAL A 50 -2.22 9.69 -11.21
C VAL A 50 -2.80 10.53 -10.06
N ARG A 51 -2.02 10.77 -8.99
CA ARG A 51 -2.44 11.62 -7.86
C ARG A 51 -2.77 13.05 -8.29
N ALA A 52 -2.02 13.60 -9.23
CA ALA A 52 -2.32 14.92 -9.79
C ALA A 52 -3.58 14.93 -10.67
N ALA A 53 -3.95 13.77 -11.23
CA ALA A 53 -5.00 13.64 -12.23
C ALA A 53 -6.38 13.32 -11.66
N VAL A 54 -6.48 12.69 -10.49
CA VAL A 54 -7.75 12.22 -9.91
C VAL A 54 -8.00 12.76 -8.50
N PRO A 55 -9.26 13.07 -8.14
CA PRO A 55 -9.59 13.60 -6.81
C PRO A 55 -9.79 12.49 -5.76
N VAL A 56 -9.77 11.22 -6.16
CA VAL A 56 -10.08 10.08 -5.30
C VAL A 56 -8.83 9.47 -4.66
N PRO A 57 -8.95 8.79 -3.50
CA PRO A 57 -7.88 8.02 -2.88
C PRO A 57 -7.18 7.05 -3.85
N ILE A 58 -5.89 6.79 -3.59
CA ILE A 58 -5.05 5.88 -4.40
C ILE A 58 -4.34 4.90 -3.49
N ILE A 59 -4.52 3.61 -3.78
CA ILE A 59 -3.71 2.53 -3.22
C ILE A 59 -2.55 2.26 -4.16
N ALA A 60 -1.31 2.47 -3.71
CA ALA A 60 -0.11 2.10 -4.48
C ALA A 60 0.16 0.60 -4.33
N SER A 61 0.49 -0.06 -5.44
CA SER A 61 0.73 -1.51 -5.51
C SER A 61 1.86 -1.85 -6.49
N GLY A 62 2.58 -2.92 -6.18
CA GLY A 62 3.70 -3.44 -6.99
C GLY A 62 5.08 -3.00 -6.48
N GLY A 63 6.07 -3.89 -6.60
CA GLY A 63 7.49 -3.58 -6.46
C GLY A 63 8.05 -3.38 -5.05
N VAL A 64 7.26 -3.46 -3.98
CA VAL A 64 7.78 -3.35 -2.61
C VAL A 64 8.86 -4.41 -2.32
N GLY A 65 9.92 -3.97 -1.65
CA GLY A 65 11.10 -4.78 -1.31
C GLY A 65 11.80 -4.36 -0.03
N THR A 66 11.55 -3.14 0.47
CA THR A 66 12.10 -2.64 1.73
C THR A 66 11.04 -1.84 2.50
N MET A 67 11.27 -1.58 3.79
CA MET A 67 10.43 -0.68 4.59
C MET A 67 10.41 0.76 4.04
N ALA A 68 11.53 1.22 3.48
CA ALA A 68 11.65 2.55 2.89
C ALA A 68 10.65 2.74 1.74
N HIS A 69 10.39 1.70 0.93
CA HIS A 69 9.43 1.79 -0.17
C HIS A 69 8.01 2.12 0.32
N PHE A 70 7.60 1.63 1.50
CA PHE A 70 6.31 2.01 2.09
C PHE A 70 6.28 3.49 2.46
N VAL A 71 7.34 3.99 3.10
CA VAL A 71 7.47 5.40 3.49
C VAL A 71 7.46 6.31 2.26
N GLU A 72 8.18 5.94 1.20
CA GLU A 72 8.22 6.68 -0.06
C GLU A 72 6.85 6.77 -0.72
N GLY A 73 6.13 5.65 -0.85
CA GLY A 73 4.77 5.64 -1.41
C GLY A 73 3.80 6.54 -0.63
N ALA A 74 3.83 6.46 0.70
CA ALA A 74 3.00 7.31 1.56
C ALA A 74 3.38 8.80 1.44
N ARG A 75 4.67 9.14 1.42
CA ARG A 75 5.13 10.54 1.25
C ARG A 75 4.72 11.14 -0.09
N VAL A 76 4.72 10.34 -1.16
CA VAL A 76 4.21 10.76 -2.47
C VAL A 76 2.70 11.00 -2.44
N GLY A 77 1.99 10.42 -1.47
CA GLY A 77 0.58 10.70 -1.18
C GLY A 77 -0.37 9.57 -1.55
N ALA A 78 0.11 8.33 -1.63
CA ALA A 78 -0.77 7.18 -1.61
C ALA A 78 -1.53 7.14 -0.26
N THR A 79 -2.83 6.89 -0.32
CA THR A 79 -3.70 6.76 0.86
C THR A 79 -3.72 5.33 1.40
N GLY A 80 -3.40 4.36 0.54
CA GLY A 80 -3.14 2.97 0.91
C GLY A 80 -1.88 2.44 0.25
N LEU A 81 -1.26 1.45 0.88
CA LEU A 81 -0.06 0.78 0.39
C LEU A 81 -0.32 -0.72 0.39
N LEU A 82 -0.20 -1.35 -0.77
CA LEU A 82 -0.43 -2.78 -0.96
C LEU A 82 0.87 -3.48 -1.30
N ALA A 83 1.19 -4.52 -0.54
CA ALA A 83 2.25 -5.46 -0.85
C ALA A 83 1.74 -6.89 -0.57
N ALA A 84 2.14 -7.86 -1.39
CA ALA A 84 1.69 -9.24 -1.29
C ALA A 84 2.82 -10.19 -0.90
N SER A 85 3.78 -10.43 -1.80
CA SER A 85 4.84 -11.43 -1.64
C SER A 85 5.66 -11.26 -0.37
N VAL A 86 6.07 -10.04 -0.04
CA VAL A 86 6.88 -9.74 1.16
C VAL A 86 6.18 -10.11 2.47
N PHE A 87 4.84 -10.07 2.52
CA PHE A 87 4.09 -10.52 3.69
C PHE A 87 3.77 -12.01 3.62
N HIS A 88 3.42 -12.53 2.43
CA HIS A 88 3.07 -13.93 2.26
C HIS A 88 4.24 -14.88 2.58
N TYR A 89 5.46 -14.50 2.19
CA TYR A 89 6.67 -15.25 2.48
C TYR A 89 7.32 -14.91 3.82
N GLY A 90 6.68 -14.06 4.63
CA GLY A 90 7.16 -13.70 5.96
C GLY A 90 8.46 -12.90 5.97
N GLU A 91 8.85 -12.30 4.84
CA GLU A 91 10.02 -11.41 4.78
C GLU A 91 9.81 -10.19 5.69
N PHE A 92 8.57 -9.68 5.73
CA PHE A 92 8.14 -8.60 6.61
C PHE A 92 6.84 -8.96 7.33
N ARG A 93 6.58 -8.28 8.45
CA ARG A 93 5.29 -8.25 9.13
C ARG A 93 4.60 -6.93 8.82
N ILE A 94 3.27 -6.92 8.87
CA ILE A 94 2.48 -5.68 8.81
C ILE A 94 2.91 -4.70 9.93
N ALA A 95 3.35 -5.23 11.07
CA ALA A 95 3.90 -4.44 12.17
C ALA A 95 5.14 -3.64 11.80
N ASP A 96 6.04 -4.20 11.00
CA ASP A 96 7.27 -3.54 10.59
C ASP A 96 6.97 -2.36 9.67
N ALA A 97 6.05 -2.56 8.71
CA ALA A 97 5.61 -1.49 7.82
C ALA A 97 4.94 -0.35 8.59
N LYS A 98 4.08 -0.68 9.57
CA LYS A 98 3.45 0.33 10.44
C LYS A 98 4.46 1.07 11.30
N ALA A 99 5.44 0.37 11.87
CA ALA A 99 6.51 0.98 12.66
C ALA A 99 7.35 1.94 11.81
N ALA A 100 7.70 1.55 10.58
CA ALA A 100 8.42 2.40 9.64
C ALA A 100 7.64 3.67 9.27
N LEU A 101 6.34 3.56 9.00
CA LEU A 101 5.47 4.71 8.73
C LEU A 101 5.39 5.65 9.94
N ALA A 102 5.16 5.10 11.14
CA ALA A 102 5.10 5.87 12.37
C ALA A 102 6.43 6.58 12.68
N ALA A 103 7.56 5.89 12.54
CA ALA A 103 8.90 6.44 12.74
C ALA A 103 9.22 7.56 11.73
N ALA A 104 8.64 7.50 10.53
CA ALA A 104 8.74 8.54 9.52
C ALA A 104 7.77 9.72 9.73
N GLY A 105 6.98 9.73 10.81
CA GLY A 105 6.01 10.77 11.14
C GLY A 105 4.72 10.72 10.32
N LEU A 106 4.43 9.59 9.65
CA LEU A 106 3.25 9.42 8.81
C LEU A 106 2.08 8.87 9.62
N PRO A 107 0.84 9.37 9.41
CA PRO A 107 -0.35 8.83 10.07
C PRO A 107 -0.55 7.36 9.72
N VAL A 108 -0.65 6.52 10.75
CA VAL A 108 -0.89 5.09 10.59
C VAL A 108 -1.68 4.56 11.78
N ARG A 109 -2.60 3.62 11.54
CA ARG A 109 -3.36 2.99 12.63
C ARG A 109 -2.41 2.22 13.55
N PRO A 110 -2.32 2.55 14.85
CA PRO A 110 -1.44 1.87 15.78
C PRO A 110 -1.79 0.38 15.86
N ILE A 111 -0.79 -0.43 16.21
CA ILE A 111 -1.06 -1.79 16.67
C ILE A 111 -1.48 -1.62 18.11
N ALA A 112 -2.73 -1.98 18.44
CA ALA A 112 -3.18 -2.00 19.82
C ALA A 112 -2.17 -2.85 20.62
N ALA A 113 -1.77 -2.37 21.79
CA ALA A 113 -1.09 -3.23 22.75
C ALA A 113 -1.92 -4.51 22.95
N PRO A 114 -1.29 -5.67 23.22
CA PRO A 114 -2.05 -6.87 23.59
C PRO A 114 -3.08 -6.49 24.68
N PRO A 115 -4.27 -7.12 24.68
CA PRO A 115 -5.28 -6.83 25.68
C PRO A 115 -4.66 -6.91 27.08
N ILE A 116 -5.12 -6.01 27.95
CA ILE A 116 -4.69 -5.85 29.36
C ILE A 116 -4.41 -7.22 29.96
N ALA A 117 -3.25 -7.36 30.62
CA ALA A 117 -2.83 -8.59 31.29
C ALA A 117 -4.01 -9.19 32.07
N ASP A 118 -4.21 -10.51 31.92
CA ASP A 118 -5.31 -11.23 32.54
C ASP A 118 -5.34 -10.93 34.05
N PRO A 119 -6.35 -10.18 34.54
CA PRO A 119 -6.41 -9.81 35.94
C PRO A 119 -6.62 -11.02 36.88
N TRP A 120 -6.85 -12.21 36.32
CA TRP A 120 -7.05 -13.46 37.05
C TRP A 120 -5.80 -14.34 37.15
N ALA A 121 -4.67 -13.95 36.54
CA ALA A 121 -3.45 -14.77 36.54
C ALA A 121 -2.83 -15.00 37.94
N GLU A 122 -3.13 -14.14 38.92
CA GLU A 122 -2.69 -14.33 40.32
C GLU A 122 -3.66 -15.17 41.17
N ALA A 123 -4.87 -15.47 40.67
CA ALA A 123 -5.90 -16.17 41.43
C ALA A 123 -5.76 -17.72 41.42
N GLU A 124 -4.89 -18.28 40.57
CA GLU A 124 -4.65 -19.74 40.46
C GLU A 124 -3.52 -20.27 41.37
N THR A 125 -2.93 -19.43 42.23
CA THR A 125 -1.90 -19.85 43.19
C THR A 125 -2.32 -19.83 44.66
N ALA A 126 -3.63 -19.73 44.95
CA ALA A 126 -4.18 -19.77 46.31
C ALA A 126 -4.83 -21.12 46.64
#